data_AF-A0A7V8BQD9-F1
#
_entry.id   AF-A0A7V8BQD9-F1
#
_cell.length_a   1.000
_cell.length_b   1.000
_cell.length_c   1.000
_cell.angle_alpha   90.00
_cell.angle_beta   90.00
_cell.angle_gamma   90.00
#
_symmetry.space_group_name_H-M   'P 1'
#
loop_
_entity.id
_entity.type
_entity.pdbx_description
1 polymer ?
#
loop_
_entity_poly.entity_id
_entity_poly.type
_entity_poly.pdbx_seq_one_letter_code
_entity_poly.pdbx_strand_id
1 'polypeptide(L)'
;MKKLVRSLLLTSVLSAAAGFTVFLYSQNMDQNKIVLVNEKNSVADILVEVNVTDIQLAEEVNAKIKDFVFYGIYDYVTADAVNGTVILNGWTHEMWIADVLVKKLSKIDGVKNIDNRLQRASGSEELARRAVRAIYSDGMFEKYSFGAYPPIHVVVNNNGIILAGTVSSAVERERAAYLVDFKTNALTINNQLELSK
;
A
#
# COMPACT_ATOMS: atom_id res chain seq x y z
N MET A 1 38.90 -25.57 -0.09
CA MET A 1 37.67 -26.26 -0.55
C MET A 1 36.97 -25.36 -1.56
N LYS A 2 36.52 -25.93 -2.66
CA LYS A 2 36.13 -25.24 -3.91
C LYS A 2 34.81 -24.47 -3.77
N LYS A 3 34.80 -23.33 -4.47
CA LYS A 3 33.72 -22.43 -4.92
C LYS A 3 32.30 -23.03 -4.95
N LEU A 4 31.34 -22.21 -4.50
CA LEU A 4 30.12 -21.94 -5.26
C LEU A 4 29.81 -20.44 -5.18
N VAL A 5 30.37 -19.69 -6.13
CA VAL A 5 29.90 -18.32 -6.42
C VAL A 5 28.58 -18.50 -7.15
N ARG A 6 27.47 -18.19 -6.47
CA ARG A 6 26.13 -18.20 -7.07
C ARG A 6 26.10 -17.21 -8.23
N SER A 7 25.87 -17.74 -9.42
CA SER A 7 25.34 -17.11 -10.64
C SER A 7 25.01 -15.61 -10.52
N LEU A 8 25.90 -14.74 -11.02
CA LEU A 8 25.60 -13.35 -11.37
C LEU A 8 24.77 -13.36 -12.67
N LEU A 9 23.51 -12.92 -12.61
CA LEU A 9 22.72 -12.65 -13.80
C LEU A 9 23.05 -11.24 -14.31
N LEU A 10 23.66 -11.16 -15.49
CA LEU A 10 23.92 -9.91 -16.21
C LEU A 10 22.62 -9.49 -16.91
N THR A 11 21.99 -8.39 -16.48
CA THR A 11 20.65 -8.03 -16.97
C THR A 11 20.64 -7.01 -18.12
N SER A 12 21.71 -6.24 -18.33
CA SER A 12 21.90 -5.44 -19.56
C SER A 12 23.28 -4.79 -19.62
N VAL A 13 23.76 -4.55 -20.85
CA VAL A 13 24.96 -3.75 -21.16
C VAL A 13 24.49 -2.46 -21.82
N LEU A 14 24.74 -1.31 -21.21
CA LEU A 14 24.48 -0.01 -21.83
C LEU A 14 25.82 0.71 -22.06
N SER A 15 26.19 0.87 -23.33
CA SER A 15 27.36 1.66 -23.72
C SER A 15 26.97 3.13 -23.78
N ALA A 16 27.49 3.96 -22.87
CA ALA A 16 27.39 5.41 -23.00
C ALA A 16 28.65 6.12 -22.51
N ALA A 17 29.27 6.86 -23.44
CA ALA A 17 30.33 7.87 -23.32
C ALA A 17 31.70 7.44 -22.75
N ALA A 18 32.76 7.73 -23.53
CA ALA A 18 34.17 7.78 -23.11
C ALA A 18 34.85 6.46 -22.64
N GLY A 19 34.70 5.36 -23.37
CA GLY A 19 35.58 4.18 -23.21
C GLY A 19 35.35 3.34 -21.94
N PHE A 20 34.17 3.46 -21.32
CA PHE A 20 33.74 2.62 -20.20
C PHE A 20 32.62 1.66 -20.63
N THR A 21 32.73 0.40 -20.23
CA THR A 21 31.62 -0.55 -20.26
C THR A 21 30.92 -0.54 -18.90
N VAL A 22 29.62 -0.27 -18.90
CA VAL A 22 28.79 -0.31 -17.70
C VAL A 22 28.21 -1.70 -17.55
N PHE A 23 28.47 -2.33 -16.40
CA PHE A 23 27.83 -3.56 -16.03
C PHE A 23 26.92 -3.34 -14.83
N LEU A 24 25.67 -3.78 -14.96
CA LEU A 24 24.69 -3.79 -13.88
C LEU A 24 24.59 -5.21 -13.35
N TYR A 25 24.82 -5.37 -12.04
CA TYR A 25 24.64 -6.64 -11.36
C TYR A 25 23.86 -6.46 -10.07
N SER A 26 22.87 -7.32 -9.86
CA SER A 26 22.22 -7.48 -8.56
C SER A 26 23.05 -8.48 -7.75
N GLN A 27 23.62 -8.03 -6.61
CA GLN A 27 24.29 -8.95 -5.68
C GLN A 27 23.30 -9.59 -4.70
N ASN A 28 22.20 -8.88 -4.38
CA ASN A 28 21.02 -9.29 -3.61
C ASN A 28 19.82 -8.41 -4.03
N MET A 29 18.60 -8.72 -3.56
CA MET A 29 17.38 -7.94 -3.89
C MET A 29 17.48 -6.46 -3.48
N ASP A 30 18.34 -6.15 -2.51
CA ASP A 30 18.38 -4.82 -1.87
C ASP A 30 19.64 -4.02 -2.28
N GLN A 31 20.47 -4.56 -3.19
CA GLN A 31 21.74 -3.96 -3.60
C GLN A 31 22.01 -4.20 -5.10
N ASN A 32 21.77 -3.17 -5.91
CA ASN A 32 22.25 -3.12 -7.29
C ASN A 32 23.62 -2.44 -7.33
N LYS A 33 24.65 -3.18 -7.74
CA LYS A 33 26.00 -2.64 -7.92
C LYS A 33 26.19 -2.23 -9.37
N ILE A 34 26.57 -0.98 -9.60
CA ILE A 34 27.02 -0.51 -10.91
C ILE A 34 28.54 -0.64 -10.95
N VAL A 35 29.04 -1.45 -11.89
CA VAL A 35 30.48 -1.61 -12.11
C VAL A 35 30.83 -0.94 -13.42
N LEU A 36 31.69 0.08 -13.35
CA LEU A 36 32.30 0.70 -14.52
C LEU A 36 33.65 0.03 -14.78
N VAL A 37 33.82 -0.55 -15.97
CA VAL A 37 35.08 -1.15 -16.41
C VAL A 37 35.63 -0.32 -17.56
N ASN A 38 36.87 0.16 -17.41
CA ASN A 38 37.58 0.81 -18.52
C ASN A 38 38.31 -0.23 -19.41
N GLU A 39 38.79 0.22 -20.57
CA GLU A 39 39.58 -0.60 -21.51
C GLU A 39 40.88 -1.20 -20.91
N LYS A 40 41.33 -0.72 -19.74
CA LYS A 40 42.50 -1.22 -19.00
C LYS A 40 42.14 -2.19 -17.88
N ASN A 41 40.89 -2.66 -17.83
CA ASN A 41 40.38 -3.63 -16.86
C ASN A 41 40.48 -3.16 -15.39
N SER A 42 40.55 -1.84 -15.16
CA SER A 42 40.46 -1.27 -13.80
C SER A 42 39.00 -1.26 -13.37
N VAL A 43 38.70 -1.93 -12.25
CA VAL A 43 37.35 -2.03 -11.69
C VAL A 43 37.19 -0.92 -10.66
N ALA A 44 36.31 0.05 -10.93
CA ALA A 44 35.84 0.98 -9.91
C ALA A 44 34.55 0.42 -9.31
N ASP A 45 34.62 0.01 -8.05
CA ASP A 45 33.44 -0.39 -7.28
C ASP A 45 32.70 0.88 -6.84
N ILE A 46 31.64 1.24 -7.55
CA ILE A 46 30.72 2.30 -7.11
C ILE A 46 29.60 1.61 -6.33
N LEU A 47 29.54 1.88 -5.03
CA LEU A 47 28.35 1.57 -4.23
C LEU A 47 27.26 2.53 -4.69
N VAL A 48 26.26 2.01 -5.40
CA VAL A 48 25.07 2.76 -5.75
C VAL A 48 24.01 2.44 -4.71
N GLU A 49 23.67 3.43 -3.89
CA GLU A 49 22.51 3.36 -3.02
C GLU A 49 21.28 3.14 -3.90
N VAL A 50 20.60 2.00 -3.72
CA VAL A 50 19.32 1.75 -4.39
C VAL A 50 18.33 2.74 -3.79
N ASN A 51 18.17 3.87 -4.45
CA ASN A 51 17.26 4.91 -4.01
C ASN A 51 15.86 4.48 -4.43
N VAL A 52 15.20 3.66 -3.60
CA VAL A 52 13.76 3.38 -3.76
C VAL A 52 13.06 4.72 -3.76
N THR A 53 12.42 5.06 -4.87
CA THR A 53 11.71 6.32 -4.96
C THR A 53 10.57 6.32 -3.96
N ASP A 54 10.21 7.47 -3.42
CA ASP A 54 9.07 7.56 -2.49
C ASP A 54 7.77 7.01 -3.11
N ILE A 55 7.59 7.13 -4.42
CA ILE A 55 6.45 6.55 -5.14
C ILE A 55 6.46 5.02 -5.03
N GLN A 56 7.59 4.38 -5.33
CA GLN A 56 7.73 2.92 -5.22
C GLN A 56 7.58 2.44 -3.79
N LEU A 57 8.14 3.19 -2.83
CA LEU A 57 8.01 2.89 -1.41
C LEU A 57 6.55 2.95 -0.96
N ALA A 58 5.82 4.00 -1.35
CA ALA A 58 4.41 4.14 -1.04
C ALA A 58 3.57 3.01 -1.67
N GLU A 59 3.85 2.64 -2.92
CA GLU A 59 3.18 1.52 -3.59
C GLU A 59 3.39 0.19 -2.84
N GLU A 60 4.64 -0.12 -2.49
CA GLU A 60 4.95 -1.34 -1.72
C GLU A 60 4.27 -1.33 -0.35
N VAL A 61 4.36 -0.23 0.38
CA VAL A 61 3.73 -0.08 1.70
C VAL A 61 2.21 -0.28 1.60
N ASN A 62 1.54 0.35 0.64
CA ASN A 62 0.10 0.16 0.42
C ASN A 62 -0.26 -1.29 0.05
N ALA A 63 0.58 -1.98 -0.72
CA ALA A 63 0.40 -3.40 -0.99
C ALA A 63 0.49 -4.24 0.31
N LYS A 64 1.49 -3.97 1.17
CA LYS A 64 1.66 -4.66 2.45
C LYS A 64 0.54 -4.39 3.46
N ILE A 65 -0.06 -3.20 3.41
CA ILE A 65 -1.25 -2.84 4.19
C ILE A 65 -2.43 -3.70 3.76
N LYS A 66 -2.70 -3.79 2.44
CA LYS A 66 -3.80 -4.59 1.89
C LYS A 66 -3.64 -6.08 2.18
N ASP A 67 -2.41 -6.58 2.16
CA ASP A 67 -2.07 -7.99 2.48
C ASP A 67 -2.02 -8.29 4.00
N PHE A 68 -2.34 -7.32 4.86
CA PHE A 68 -2.26 -7.53 6.29
C PHE A 68 -3.45 -8.33 6.81
N VAL A 69 -3.19 -9.47 7.47
CA VAL A 69 -4.22 -10.41 7.93
C VAL A 69 -5.28 -9.81 8.87
N PHE A 70 -4.95 -8.73 9.58
CA PHE A 70 -5.89 -8.04 10.48
C PHE A 70 -6.51 -6.78 9.86
N TYR A 71 -6.14 -6.43 8.63
CA TYR A 71 -6.75 -5.34 7.87
C TYR A 71 -8.06 -5.83 7.24
N GLY A 72 -9.17 -5.23 7.66
CA GLY A 72 -10.49 -5.67 7.25
C GLY A 72 -11.36 -4.57 6.66
N ILE A 73 -12.62 -4.92 6.45
CA ILE A 73 -13.65 -4.05 5.85
C ILE A 73 -13.99 -2.82 6.71
N TYR A 74 -13.66 -2.86 8.00
CA TYR A 74 -13.89 -1.78 8.97
C TYR A 74 -12.68 -0.86 9.16
N ASP A 75 -11.57 -1.18 8.49
CA ASP A 75 -10.34 -0.40 8.50
C ASP A 75 -10.19 0.29 7.16
N TYR A 76 -9.55 1.45 7.14
CA TYR A 76 -9.07 2.04 5.89
C TYR A 76 -7.75 2.76 6.16
N VAL A 77 -6.68 2.26 5.57
CA VAL A 77 -5.33 2.80 5.79
C VAL A 77 -4.68 3.09 4.44
N THR A 78 -4.19 4.30 4.30
CA THR A 78 -3.39 4.73 3.15
C THR A 78 -1.99 5.13 3.60
N ALA A 79 -1.03 4.97 2.70
CA ALA A 79 0.34 5.40 2.93
C ALA A 79 0.84 6.30 1.80
N ASP A 80 1.51 7.37 2.19
CA ASP A 80 2.37 8.16 1.33
C ASP A 80 3.82 8.01 1.80
N ALA A 81 4.78 8.44 0.97
CA ALA A 81 6.17 8.52 1.40
C ALA A 81 6.80 9.85 0.97
N VAL A 82 7.68 10.38 1.82
CA VAL A 82 8.49 11.57 1.55
C VAL A 82 9.87 11.38 2.17
N ASN A 83 10.91 11.36 1.33
CA ASN A 83 12.31 11.13 1.70
C ASN A 83 12.50 9.87 2.55
N GLY A 84 11.79 8.78 2.24
CA GLY A 84 11.80 7.53 3.00
C GLY A 84 11.03 7.58 4.33
N THR A 85 10.35 8.68 4.66
CA THR A 85 9.37 8.73 5.76
C THR A 85 8.00 8.33 5.24
N VAL A 86 7.47 7.21 5.75
CA VAL A 86 6.12 6.75 5.44
C VAL A 86 5.12 7.52 6.31
N ILE A 87 4.09 8.08 5.69
CA ILE A 87 3.01 8.78 6.38
C ILE A 87 1.76 7.92 6.29
N LEU A 88 1.30 7.39 7.42
CA LEU A 88 0.08 6.57 7.50
C LEU A 88 -1.12 7.43 7.85
N ASN A 89 -2.18 7.35 7.05
CA ASN A 89 -3.44 8.07 7.26
C ASN A 89 -4.61 7.10 7.28
N GLY A 90 -5.70 7.49 7.96
CA GLY A 90 -6.95 6.75 7.96
C GLY A 90 -7.34 6.21 9.34
N TRP A 91 -8.05 5.09 9.35
CA TRP A 91 -8.70 4.53 10.52
C TRP A 91 -8.50 3.03 10.66
N THR A 92 -8.41 2.60 11.92
CA THR A 92 -8.43 1.18 12.31
C THR A 92 -9.53 0.93 13.32
N HIS A 93 -10.23 -0.20 13.23
CA HIS A 93 -11.28 -0.55 14.18
C HIS A 93 -10.72 -0.85 15.58
N GLU A 94 -9.47 -1.35 15.65
CA GLU A 94 -8.76 -1.56 16.90
C GLU A 94 -7.36 -0.97 16.87
N MET A 95 -6.96 -0.30 17.96
CA MET A 95 -5.69 0.44 18.00
C MET A 95 -4.46 -0.48 17.90
N TRP A 96 -4.55 -1.72 18.42
CA TRP A 96 -3.43 -2.66 18.37
C TRP A 96 -3.06 -3.07 16.93
N ILE A 97 -4.00 -2.95 15.97
CA ILE A 97 -3.77 -3.20 14.55
C ILE A 97 -2.76 -2.18 14.01
N ALA A 98 -2.92 -0.91 14.38
CA ALA A 98 -1.99 0.16 14.00
C ALA A 98 -0.57 -0.13 14.53
N ASP A 99 -0.43 -0.55 15.78
CA ASP A 99 0.87 -0.86 16.39
C ASP A 99 1.59 -2.02 15.66
N VAL A 100 0.85 -3.09 15.35
CA VAL A 100 1.39 -4.24 14.62
C VAL A 100 1.74 -3.85 13.18
N LEU A 101 0.90 -3.04 12.54
CA LEU A 101 1.12 -2.56 11.18
C LEU A 101 2.40 -1.71 11.12
N VAL A 102 2.57 -0.72 11.99
CA VAL A 102 3.78 0.12 12.08
C VAL A 102 5.03 -0.74 12.22
N LYS A 103 5.02 -1.72 13.14
CA LYS A 103 6.17 -2.63 13.35
C LYS A 103 6.48 -3.51 12.13
N LYS A 104 5.46 -3.85 11.33
CA LYS A 104 5.63 -4.64 10.11
C LYS A 104 6.18 -3.77 8.98
N LEU A 105 5.62 -2.57 8.80
CA LEU A 105 6.03 -1.64 7.75
C LEU A 105 7.43 -1.06 7.99
N SER A 106 7.86 -0.91 9.24
CA SER A 106 9.20 -0.41 9.57
C SER A 106 10.35 -1.35 9.15
N LYS A 107 10.01 -2.54 8.62
CA LYS A 107 10.97 -3.54 8.13
C LYS A 107 11.05 -3.58 6.60
N ILE A 108 10.24 -2.77 5.91
CA ILE A 108 10.30 -2.64 4.46
C ILE A 108 11.53 -1.83 4.09
N ASP A 109 12.27 -2.27 3.09
CA ASP A 109 13.47 -1.59 2.63
C ASP A 109 13.12 -0.19 2.10
N GLY A 110 13.93 0.80 2.47
CA GLY A 110 13.67 2.21 2.15
C GLY A 110 12.83 2.95 3.20
N VAL A 111 12.15 2.26 4.12
CA VAL A 111 11.46 2.92 5.25
C VAL A 111 12.50 3.39 6.28
N LYS A 112 12.66 4.71 6.38
CA LYS A 112 13.55 5.37 7.35
C LYS A 112 12.82 5.74 8.64
N ASN A 113 11.56 6.18 8.50
CA ASN A 113 10.70 6.56 9.62
C ASN A 113 9.22 6.35 9.25
N ILE A 114 8.36 6.29 10.27
CA ILE A 114 6.90 6.23 10.09
C ILE A 114 6.24 7.34 10.91
N ASP A 115 5.55 8.25 10.22
CA ASP A 115 4.61 9.19 10.80
C ASP A 115 3.23 8.53 10.86
N ASN A 116 2.86 8.01 12.02
CA ASN A 116 1.60 7.32 12.24
C ASN A 116 0.48 8.31 12.63
N ARG A 117 -0.42 8.61 11.68
CA ARG A 117 -1.60 9.47 11.89
C ARG A 117 -2.91 8.67 11.90
N LEU A 118 -2.82 7.37 12.13
CA LEU A 118 -4.00 6.51 12.19
C LEU A 118 -4.86 6.84 13.41
N GLN A 119 -6.16 6.85 13.18
CA GLN A 119 -7.15 7.07 14.21
C GLN A 119 -7.86 5.75 14.54
N ARG A 120 -8.34 5.63 15.77
CA ARG A 120 -9.28 4.55 16.10
C ARG A 120 -10.66 4.91 15.58
N ALA A 121 -11.27 4.03 14.80
CA ALA A 121 -12.68 4.12 14.46
C ALA A 121 -13.49 4.11 15.76
N SER A 122 -14.46 5.00 15.86
CA SER A 122 -15.25 5.18 17.07
C SER A 122 -16.72 5.02 16.72
N GLY A 123 -17.48 4.27 17.51
CA GLY A 123 -18.92 4.15 17.31
C GLY A 123 -19.42 2.71 17.27
N SER A 124 -20.68 2.57 16.88
CA SER A 124 -21.39 1.29 16.99
C SER A 124 -20.94 0.29 15.93
N GLU A 125 -20.42 -0.86 16.35
CA GLU A 125 -20.18 -2.00 15.47
C GLU A 125 -21.45 -2.44 14.73
N GLU A 126 -22.63 -2.32 15.36
CA GLU A 126 -23.88 -2.68 14.72
C GLU A 126 -24.28 -1.70 13.61
N LEU A 127 -23.88 -0.42 13.74
CA LEU A 127 -24.01 0.53 12.63
C LEU A 127 -23.08 0.13 11.47
N ALA A 128 -21.82 -0.22 11.76
CA ALA A 128 -20.87 -0.68 10.75
C ALA A 128 -21.38 -1.94 10.03
N ARG A 129 -21.86 -2.94 10.79
CA ARG A 129 -22.44 -4.18 10.26
C ARG A 129 -23.67 -3.94 9.39
N ARG A 130 -24.58 -3.04 9.78
CA ARG A 130 -25.74 -2.68 8.95
C ARG A 130 -25.32 -2.01 7.65
N ALA A 131 -24.35 -1.10 7.69
CA ALA A 131 -23.84 -0.42 6.50
C ALA A 131 -23.14 -1.38 5.52
N VAL A 132 -22.29 -2.28 6.04
CA VAL A 132 -21.69 -3.36 5.23
C VAL A 132 -22.78 -4.22 4.59
N ARG A 133 -23.77 -4.70 5.36
CA ARG A 133 -24.89 -5.47 4.80
C ARG A 133 -25.68 -4.68 3.75
N ALA A 134 -25.90 -3.39 3.97
CA ALA A 134 -26.65 -2.54 3.06
C ALA A 134 -26.01 -2.46 1.67
N ILE A 135 -24.67 -2.35 1.62
CA ILE A 135 -23.87 -2.28 0.40
C ILE A 135 -23.74 -3.68 -0.23
N TYR A 136 -23.18 -4.64 0.51
CA TYR A 136 -22.78 -5.94 -0.07
C TYR A 136 -23.93 -6.92 -0.31
N SER A 137 -25.15 -6.60 0.15
CA SER A 137 -26.36 -7.35 -0.24
C SER A 137 -27.04 -6.78 -1.49
N ASP A 138 -26.55 -5.68 -2.06
CA ASP A 138 -27.07 -5.11 -3.30
C ASP A 138 -26.34 -5.73 -4.50
N GLY A 139 -27.10 -6.15 -5.51
CA GLY A 139 -26.58 -6.86 -6.68
C GLY A 139 -25.53 -6.05 -7.47
N MET A 140 -25.51 -4.72 -7.37
CA MET A 140 -24.47 -3.89 -7.99
C MET A 140 -23.07 -4.16 -7.40
N PHE A 141 -22.98 -4.60 -6.15
CA PHE A 141 -21.73 -4.87 -5.45
C PHE A 141 -21.46 -6.36 -5.24
N GLU A 142 -22.21 -7.24 -5.89
CA GLU A 142 -22.03 -8.69 -5.80
C GLU A 142 -20.60 -9.10 -6.19
N LYS A 143 -20.03 -8.49 -7.24
CA LYS A 143 -18.63 -8.69 -7.66
C LYS A 143 -17.59 -8.39 -6.56
N TYR A 144 -17.93 -7.52 -5.61
CA TYR A 144 -17.06 -7.14 -4.50
C TYR A 144 -17.21 -8.05 -3.28
N SER A 145 -18.29 -8.84 -3.22
CA SER A 145 -18.62 -9.71 -2.09
C SER A 145 -17.83 -11.02 -2.09
N PHE A 146 -17.29 -11.43 -3.24
CA PHE A 146 -16.56 -12.70 -3.41
C PHE A 146 -15.03 -12.55 -3.29
N GLY A 147 -14.52 -11.33 -3.12
CA GLY A 147 -13.09 -11.07 -2.99
C GLY A 147 -12.59 -11.27 -1.55
N ALA A 148 -11.32 -11.67 -1.39
CA ALA A 148 -10.66 -11.72 -0.09
C ALA A 148 -10.56 -10.34 0.58
N TYR A 149 -10.57 -9.27 -0.22
CA TYR A 149 -10.46 -7.88 0.22
C TYR A 149 -11.52 -7.03 -0.50
N PRO A 150 -12.66 -6.77 0.15
CA PRO A 150 -13.70 -5.93 -0.43
C PRO A 150 -13.17 -4.49 -0.63
N PRO A 151 -13.30 -3.89 -1.82
CA PRO A 151 -12.70 -2.59 -2.14
C PRO A 151 -13.41 -1.40 -1.47
N ILE A 152 -14.62 -1.59 -0.94
CA ILE A 152 -15.37 -0.56 -0.20
C ILE A 152 -15.23 -0.84 1.30
N HIS A 153 -14.57 0.07 1.99
CA HIS A 153 -14.38 0.06 3.43
C HIS A 153 -15.42 0.94 4.12
N VAL A 154 -15.91 0.48 5.28
CA VAL A 154 -16.93 1.16 6.08
C VAL A 154 -16.35 1.48 7.45
N VAL A 155 -15.97 2.73 7.64
CA VAL A 155 -15.44 3.21 8.92
C VAL A 155 -16.54 3.97 9.64
N VAL A 156 -16.82 3.61 10.89
CA VAL A 156 -17.72 4.38 11.75
C VAL A 156 -16.89 5.34 12.60
N ASN A 157 -17.32 6.60 12.64
CA ASN A 157 -16.73 7.60 13.52
C ASN A 157 -17.87 8.38 14.22
N ASN A 158 -17.96 8.24 15.54
CA ASN A 158 -19.10 8.63 16.35
C ASN A 158 -20.41 7.99 15.83
N ASN A 159 -21.33 8.80 15.31
CA ASN A 159 -22.59 8.37 14.70
C ASN A 159 -22.60 8.57 13.18
N GLY A 160 -21.45 8.87 12.57
CA GLY A 160 -21.29 9.01 11.13
C GLY A 160 -20.62 7.79 10.51
N ILE A 161 -20.83 7.62 9.20
CA ILE A 161 -20.16 6.61 8.38
C ILE A 161 -19.27 7.30 7.36
N ILE A 162 -18.05 6.79 7.22
CA ILE A 162 -17.11 7.13 6.15
C ILE A 162 -17.07 5.93 5.21
N LEU A 163 -17.34 6.16 3.93
CA LEU A 163 -17.14 5.18 2.86
C LEU A 163 -15.83 5.49 2.17
N ALA A 164 -14.89 4.55 2.18
CA ALA A 164 -13.54 4.74 1.65
C ALA A 164 -13.10 3.55 0.79
N GLY A 165 -12.04 3.72 0.00
CA GLY A 165 -11.58 2.73 -0.97
C GLY A 165 -12.05 3.05 -2.38
N THR A 166 -12.29 2.02 -3.20
CA THR A 166 -12.48 2.20 -4.64
C THR A 166 -13.73 1.53 -5.18
N VAL A 167 -14.25 2.11 -6.26
CA VAL A 167 -15.36 1.57 -7.07
C VAL A 167 -15.07 1.73 -8.55
N SER A 168 -15.74 0.95 -9.42
CA SER A 168 -15.49 0.97 -10.85
C SER A 168 -16.19 2.12 -11.59
N SER A 169 -17.14 2.82 -10.95
CA SER A 169 -17.88 3.91 -11.61
C SER A 169 -18.45 4.92 -10.61
N ALA A 170 -18.77 6.12 -11.12
CA ALA A 170 -19.47 7.15 -10.35
C ALA A 170 -20.88 6.68 -9.92
N VAL A 171 -21.53 5.82 -10.72
CA VAL A 171 -22.83 5.25 -10.37
C VAL A 171 -22.73 4.35 -9.14
N GLU A 172 -21.71 3.49 -9.08
CA GLU A 172 -21.43 2.65 -7.91
C GLU A 172 -21.13 3.50 -6.67
N ARG A 173 -20.33 4.56 -6.83
CA ARG A 173 -20.00 5.51 -5.75
C ARG A 173 -21.24 6.11 -5.11
N GLU A 174 -22.16 6.62 -5.93
CA GLU A 174 -23.40 7.23 -5.42
C GLU A 174 -24.38 6.18 -4.89
N ARG A 175 -24.43 4.99 -5.52
CA ARG A 175 -25.28 3.89 -5.05
C ARG A 175 -24.89 3.42 -3.65
N ALA A 176 -23.60 3.31 -3.36
CA ALA A 176 -23.10 2.90 -2.04
C ALA A 176 -23.54 3.89 -0.96
N ALA A 177 -23.38 5.19 -1.20
CA ALA A 177 -23.81 6.23 -0.26
C ALA A 177 -25.33 6.21 -0.04
N TYR A 178 -26.12 6.10 -1.12
CA TYR A 178 -27.57 5.99 -1.04
C TYR A 178 -28.04 4.78 -0.22
N LEU A 179 -27.42 3.61 -0.40
CA LEU A 179 -27.78 2.40 0.35
C LEU A 179 -27.56 2.56 1.85
N VAL A 180 -26.45 3.20 2.24
CA VAL A 180 -26.14 3.47 3.63
C VAL A 180 -27.12 4.48 4.23
N ASP A 181 -27.41 5.55 3.49
CA ASP A 181 -28.38 6.57 3.92
C ASP A 181 -29.77 5.97 4.17
N PHE A 182 -30.24 5.15 3.22
CA PHE A 182 -31.58 4.59 3.28
C PHE A 182 -31.75 3.44 4.27
N LYS A 183 -30.72 2.59 4.44
CA LYS A 183 -30.82 1.34 5.23
C LYS A 183 -30.18 1.42 6.62
N THR A 184 -29.60 2.56 6.99
CA THR A 184 -28.98 2.75 8.30
C THR A 184 -29.58 3.95 9.03
N ASN A 185 -29.10 4.19 10.25
CA ASN A 185 -29.45 5.37 11.04
C ASN A 185 -28.20 6.23 11.33
N ALA A 186 -27.25 6.26 10.39
CA ALA A 186 -26.11 7.16 10.48
C ALA A 186 -26.58 8.63 10.42
N LEU A 187 -25.97 9.50 11.21
CA LEU A 187 -26.27 10.93 11.21
C LEU A 187 -25.62 11.65 10.02
N THR A 188 -24.47 11.15 9.58
CA THR A 188 -23.71 11.71 8.46
C THR A 188 -23.10 10.59 7.64
N ILE A 189 -22.98 10.83 6.34
CA ILE A 189 -22.30 9.94 5.41
C ILE A 189 -21.25 10.75 4.68
N ASN A 190 -19.99 10.39 4.89
CA ASN A 190 -18.86 10.97 4.19
C ASN A 190 -18.41 10.00 3.09
N ASN A 191 -18.76 10.31 1.84
CA ASN A 191 -18.43 9.48 0.69
C ASN A 191 -17.06 9.86 0.10
N GLN A 192 -16.02 9.16 0.56
CA GLN A 192 -14.63 9.29 0.11
C GLN A 192 -14.23 8.21 -0.90
N LEU A 193 -15.19 7.49 -1.49
CA LEU A 193 -14.89 6.49 -2.51
C LEU A 193 -14.29 7.13 -3.74
N GLU A 194 -13.25 6.50 -4.26
CA GLU A 194 -12.54 6.91 -5.47
C GLU A 194 -12.82 5.95 -6.63
N LEU A 195 -12.61 6.42 -7.85
CA LEU A 195 -12.71 5.55 -9.03
C LEU A 195 -11.42 4.73 -9.15
N SER A 196 -11.56 3.42 -9.34
CA SER A 196 -10.44 2.56 -9.66
C SER A 196 -9.78 3.00 -10.98
N LYS A 197 -8.45 3.17 -10.96
CA LYS A 197 -7.65 3.50 -12.14
C LYS A 197 -7.44 2.29 -13.05
#